data_AF-A0A8S3PN44-F1
#
_entry.id   AF-A0A8S3PN44-F1
#
_cell.length_a   1.000
_cell.length_b   1.000
_cell.length_c   1.000
_cell.angle_alpha   90.00
_cell.angle_beta   90.00
_cell.angle_gamma   90.00
#
_symmetry.space_group_name_H-M   'P 1'
#
loop_
_entity.id
_entity.type
_entity.pdbx_description
1 polymer ?
#
loop_
_entity_poly.entity_id
_entity_poly.type
_entity_poly.pdbx_seq_one_letter_code
_entity_poly.pdbx_strand_id
1 'polypeptide(L)'
;MKSCNVEVVQNSLKDVNAIKDLLSGTDGCFIVTKSDFTNPQFVEDEIEQGQNIADACAAAKVPHVVFNTQLHPFKITGISARHLVAKAEIEGYIRQIGLPVTFILVPCLYEDYLNILKPFDMGRGLHEIVIPMGVTPFNMMSVEDVGDIVGIIFSNKTAFLEKTLSVCGDKLTVREMAAYLSRHLAPIQFKEKQLTAYQYAQLGQPWSQDYANMFDFILRVDQRYNLQETRKICPKTQTFEEWVKKYTYTDSFKVTDNIKQAFDDNGYVMIRKMFDEEEICQMKKVLEDSDMAQKYGYGLPDGQGKQAGLVIWSHPGDDVTGIVSRSEKVVDTCQELLGGGEIYHYHAKFVRKDAYTGGSFLWHQDYGYWYKNGNLFPDLVTIFIPVDISDQTNGCLQILPGSHKCGRIDHFPVAGQNQCDIERVKQIIERHPIKHVEMDPGDALIFHSNVIHTSAPNNSPNRRWALLYSYNLRSNDPVFKHHHPNYTPLEKVPNSAIKECRNYIDFTGKDFLDPSVDKTVKADKGQ
;
A
#
# COMPACT_ATOMS: atom_id res chain seq x y z
N MET A 1 -3.92 6.37 -16.73
CA MET A 1 -3.97 4.88 -16.77
C MET A 1 -2.87 4.26 -17.67
N LYS A 2 -1.61 4.69 -17.58
CA LYS A 2 -0.46 4.01 -18.24
C LYS A 2 0.77 4.08 -17.33
N SER A 3 0.75 3.42 -16.16
CA SER A 3 1.85 3.57 -15.19
C SER A 3 2.31 2.29 -14.49
N CYS A 4 1.86 1.09 -14.89
CA CYS A 4 2.34 -0.18 -14.31
C CYS A 4 2.60 -1.30 -15.34
N ASN A 5 3.22 -1.06 -16.51
CA ASN A 5 3.33 -2.10 -17.58
C ASN A 5 1.97 -2.79 -17.93
N VAL A 6 0.84 -2.17 -17.55
CA VAL A 6 -0.50 -2.64 -17.83
C VAL A 6 -0.92 -2.00 -19.14
N GLU A 7 -1.18 -2.83 -20.14
CA GLU A 7 -1.85 -2.40 -21.35
C GLU A 7 -3.35 -2.30 -21.07
N VAL A 8 -3.88 -1.09 -21.14
CA VAL A 8 -5.33 -0.83 -21.00
C VAL A 8 -5.95 -0.79 -22.37
N VAL A 9 -6.86 -1.71 -22.63
CA VAL A 9 -7.58 -1.80 -23.91
C VAL A 9 -9.05 -1.49 -23.69
N GLN A 10 -9.60 -0.60 -24.51
CA GLN A 10 -11.04 -0.31 -24.52
C GLN A 10 -11.75 -1.39 -25.34
N ASN A 11 -12.66 -2.13 -24.72
CA ASN A 11 -13.46 -3.14 -25.40
C ASN A 11 -14.87 -3.28 -24.78
N SER A 12 -15.81 -3.79 -25.57
CA SER A 12 -17.16 -4.15 -25.12
C SER A 12 -17.21 -5.61 -24.71
N LEU A 13 -17.76 -5.91 -23.53
CA LEU A 13 -17.99 -7.28 -23.08
C LEU A 13 -19.10 -8.01 -23.87
N LYS A 14 -19.73 -7.34 -24.84
CA LYS A 14 -20.70 -7.94 -25.77
C LYS A 14 -20.06 -8.48 -27.04
N ASP A 15 -18.83 -8.09 -27.36
CA ASP A 15 -18.13 -8.54 -28.57
C ASP A 15 -17.17 -9.68 -28.25
N VAL A 16 -17.68 -10.91 -28.32
CA VAL A 16 -16.92 -12.14 -28.02
C VAL A 16 -15.67 -12.27 -28.89
N ASN A 17 -15.73 -11.87 -30.16
CA ASN A 17 -14.58 -11.97 -31.06
C ASN A 17 -13.49 -10.97 -30.68
N ALA A 18 -13.87 -9.73 -30.36
CA ALA A 18 -12.91 -8.75 -29.88
C ALA A 18 -12.27 -9.18 -28.55
N ILE A 19 -13.04 -9.76 -27.62
CA ILE A 19 -12.48 -10.29 -26.35
C ILE A 19 -11.50 -11.44 -26.64
N LYS A 20 -11.86 -12.38 -27.52
CA LYS A 20 -11.02 -13.51 -27.90
C LYS A 20 -9.68 -13.04 -28.51
N ASP A 21 -9.72 -12.03 -29.37
CA ASP A 21 -8.50 -11.49 -29.99
C ASP A 21 -7.57 -10.88 -28.93
N LEU A 22 -8.11 -10.24 -27.89
CA LEU A 22 -7.31 -9.75 -26.75
C LEU A 22 -6.74 -10.86 -25.87
N LEU A 23 -7.49 -11.95 -25.69
CA LEU A 23 -7.06 -13.09 -24.88
C LEU A 23 -6.08 -14.01 -25.61
N SER A 24 -5.92 -13.87 -26.92
CA SER A 24 -5.05 -14.71 -27.73
C SER A 24 -3.58 -14.54 -27.33
N GLY A 25 -2.94 -15.61 -26.89
CA GLY A 25 -1.55 -15.62 -26.44
C GLY A 25 -1.33 -15.24 -24.98
N THR A 26 -2.41 -15.04 -24.20
CA THR A 26 -2.33 -14.82 -22.75
C THR A 26 -2.13 -16.14 -21.98
N ASP A 27 -1.39 -16.08 -20.87
CA ASP A 27 -1.16 -17.24 -20.00
C ASP A 27 -2.35 -17.57 -19.08
N GLY A 28 -3.19 -16.59 -18.80
CA GLY A 28 -4.38 -16.75 -17.98
C GLY A 28 -5.32 -15.55 -18.04
N CYS A 29 -6.55 -15.75 -17.56
CA CYS A 29 -7.58 -14.71 -17.52
C CYS A 29 -8.26 -14.70 -16.14
N PHE A 30 -8.23 -13.54 -15.47
CA PHE A 30 -9.02 -13.32 -14.26
C PHE A 30 -10.36 -12.67 -14.64
N ILE A 31 -11.46 -13.33 -14.28
CA ILE A 31 -12.80 -12.89 -14.62
C ILE A 31 -13.51 -12.42 -13.34
N VAL A 32 -13.93 -11.16 -13.37
CA VAL A 32 -14.81 -10.55 -12.37
C VAL A 32 -15.95 -9.83 -13.08
N THR A 33 -17.18 -10.10 -12.67
CA THR A 33 -18.39 -9.44 -13.19
C THR A 33 -18.96 -8.47 -12.17
N LYS A 34 -19.57 -7.38 -12.66
CA LYS A 34 -20.16 -6.34 -11.83
C LYS A 34 -21.68 -6.40 -11.90
N SER A 35 -22.32 -6.43 -10.75
CA SER A 35 -23.77 -6.28 -10.62
C SER A 35 -24.14 -4.79 -10.62
N ASP A 36 -24.94 -4.35 -11.59
CA ASP A 36 -25.49 -2.99 -11.62
C ASP A 36 -26.86 -2.95 -10.97
N PHE A 37 -26.90 -2.71 -9.66
CA PHE A 37 -28.14 -2.66 -8.90
C PHE A 37 -29.11 -1.55 -9.34
N THR A 38 -28.68 -0.59 -10.18
CA THR A 38 -29.58 0.45 -10.72
C THR A 38 -30.41 -0.07 -11.91
N ASN A 39 -29.98 -1.17 -12.53
CA ASN A 39 -30.65 -1.82 -13.65
C ASN A 39 -31.49 -3.01 -13.16
N PRO A 40 -32.82 -3.02 -13.32
CA PRO A 40 -33.66 -4.15 -12.89
C PRO A 40 -33.32 -5.49 -13.56
N GLN A 41 -32.75 -5.46 -14.77
CA GLN A 41 -32.35 -6.61 -15.60
C GLN A 41 -30.85 -6.95 -15.47
N PHE A 42 -30.16 -6.44 -14.45
CA PHE A 42 -28.71 -6.64 -14.34
C PHE A 42 -28.30 -8.12 -14.27
N VAL A 43 -29.20 -9.02 -13.85
CA VAL A 43 -28.90 -10.46 -13.71
C VAL A 43 -28.64 -11.07 -15.07
N GLU A 44 -29.54 -10.85 -16.03
CA GLU A 44 -29.35 -11.35 -17.39
C GLU A 44 -28.11 -10.72 -18.03
N ASP A 45 -27.92 -9.41 -17.87
CA ASP A 45 -26.75 -8.70 -18.41
C ASP A 45 -25.43 -9.19 -17.81
N GLU A 46 -25.39 -9.49 -16.51
CA GLU A 46 -24.20 -9.98 -15.83
C GLU A 46 -23.87 -11.42 -16.25
N ILE A 47 -24.90 -12.28 -16.37
CA ILE A 47 -24.74 -13.64 -16.87
C ILE A 47 -24.23 -13.62 -18.30
N GLU A 48 -24.82 -12.81 -19.18
CA GLU A 48 -24.39 -12.65 -20.58
C GLU A 48 -22.91 -12.22 -20.65
N GLN A 49 -22.50 -11.23 -19.84
CA GLN A 49 -21.10 -10.80 -19.78
C GLN A 49 -20.17 -11.93 -19.36
N GLY A 50 -20.51 -12.68 -18.31
CA GLY A 50 -19.71 -13.80 -17.84
C GLY A 50 -19.59 -14.91 -18.88
N GLN A 51 -20.69 -15.24 -19.57
CA GLN A 51 -20.74 -16.23 -20.64
C GLN A 51 -19.89 -15.80 -21.84
N ASN A 52 -20.01 -14.54 -22.27
CA ASN A 52 -19.23 -13.99 -23.38
C ASN A 52 -17.71 -14.06 -23.13
N ILE A 53 -17.27 -13.71 -21.92
CA ILE A 53 -15.85 -13.79 -21.55
C ILE A 53 -15.41 -15.26 -21.49
N ALA A 54 -16.24 -16.16 -20.96
CA ALA A 54 -15.96 -17.59 -20.89
C ALA A 54 -15.83 -18.21 -22.30
N ASP A 55 -16.74 -17.88 -23.22
CA ASP A 55 -16.69 -18.33 -24.62
C ASP A 55 -15.44 -17.79 -25.32
N ALA A 56 -15.08 -16.53 -25.08
CA ALA A 56 -13.86 -15.94 -25.60
C ALA A 56 -12.60 -16.65 -25.05
N CYS A 57 -12.58 -16.99 -23.75
CA CYS A 57 -11.49 -17.77 -23.15
C CYS A 57 -11.36 -19.15 -23.80
N ALA A 58 -12.49 -19.82 -24.05
CA ALA A 58 -12.51 -21.14 -24.69
C ALA A 58 -11.99 -21.05 -26.14
N ALA A 59 -12.47 -20.05 -26.90
CA ALA A 59 -12.07 -19.83 -28.28
C ALA A 59 -10.59 -19.41 -28.42
N ALA A 60 -10.07 -18.63 -27.48
CA ALA A 60 -8.65 -18.26 -27.40
C ALA A 60 -7.75 -19.36 -26.79
N LYS A 61 -8.36 -20.44 -26.27
CA LYS A 61 -7.68 -21.55 -25.58
C LYS A 61 -6.82 -21.07 -24.41
N VAL A 62 -7.37 -20.15 -23.61
CA VAL A 62 -6.70 -19.61 -22.42
C VAL A 62 -6.32 -20.77 -21.48
N PRO A 63 -5.03 -20.90 -21.08
CA PRO A 63 -4.58 -22.07 -20.35
C PRO A 63 -5.14 -22.19 -18.93
N HIS A 64 -5.45 -21.07 -18.27
CA HIS A 64 -5.95 -21.03 -16.90
C HIS A 64 -6.86 -19.83 -16.70
N VAL A 65 -8.10 -20.09 -16.29
CA VAL A 65 -9.07 -19.06 -15.92
C VAL A 65 -9.19 -19.01 -14.39
N VAL A 66 -9.29 -17.83 -13.81
CA VAL A 66 -9.66 -17.65 -12.40
C VAL A 66 -10.96 -16.87 -12.36
N PHE A 67 -12.03 -17.43 -11.80
CA PHE A 67 -13.34 -16.80 -11.75
C PHE A 67 -13.77 -16.51 -10.31
N ASN A 68 -14.20 -15.27 -10.06
CA ASN A 68 -14.83 -14.87 -8.80
C ASN A 68 -16.29 -15.31 -8.77
N THR A 69 -16.55 -16.41 -8.05
CA THR A 69 -17.86 -17.06 -7.96
C THR A 69 -18.55 -16.83 -6.61
N GLN A 70 -19.78 -17.30 -6.48
CA GLN A 70 -20.57 -17.32 -5.24
C GLN A 70 -21.39 -18.61 -5.14
N LEU A 71 -21.81 -18.95 -3.92
CA LEU A 71 -22.82 -20.00 -3.73
C LEU A 71 -24.16 -19.56 -4.32
N HIS A 72 -24.95 -20.52 -4.80
CA HIS A 72 -26.26 -20.25 -5.37
C HIS A 72 -27.36 -20.19 -4.29
N PRO A 73 -27.76 -19.02 -3.78
CA PRO A 73 -28.66 -18.93 -2.63
C PRO A 73 -30.03 -19.54 -2.92
N PHE A 74 -30.57 -19.32 -4.12
CA PHE A 74 -31.91 -19.81 -4.48
C PHE A 74 -31.98 -21.34 -4.55
N LYS A 75 -30.98 -22.02 -5.13
CA LYS A 75 -30.94 -23.49 -5.17
C LYS A 75 -30.73 -24.12 -3.78
N ILE A 76 -30.07 -23.42 -2.86
CA ILE A 76 -29.75 -23.93 -1.52
C ILE A 76 -30.89 -23.66 -0.51
N THR A 77 -31.46 -22.46 -0.51
CA THR A 77 -32.42 -22.01 0.52
C THR A 77 -33.71 -21.40 -0.04
N GLY A 78 -33.82 -21.21 -1.35
CA GLY A 78 -34.92 -20.47 -1.97
C GLY A 78 -34.80 -18.94 -1.86
N ILE A 79 -33.71 -18.42 -1.28
CA ILE A 79 -33.50 -16.97 -1.13
C ILE A 79 -32.97 -16.37 -2.44
N SER A 80 -33.58 -15.27 -2.89
CA SER A 80 -33.19 -14.58 -4.12
C SER A 80 -32.26 -13.40 -3.83
N ALA A 81 -30.97 -13.66 -3.65
CA ALA A 81 -29.93 -12.62 -3.70
C ALA A 81 -29.32 -12.62 -5.11
N ARG A 82 -29.84 -11.74 -5.98
CA ARG A 82 -29.68 -11.82 -7.44
C ARG A 82 -28.22 -11.79 -7.92
N HIS A 83 -27.40 -10.95 -7.29
CA HIS A 83 -25.97 -10.84 -7.58
C HIS A 83 -25.17 -12.11 -7.26
N LEU A 84 -25.57 -12.90 -6.26
CA LEU A 84 -24.96 -14.21 -5.99
C LEU A 84 -25.44 -15.28 -6.98
N VAL A 85 -26.72 -15.22 -7.36
CA VAL A 85 -27.32 -16.12 -8.36
C VAL A 85 -26.62 -15.96 -9.71
N ALA A 86 -26.43 -14.72 -10.19
CA ALA A 86 -25.75 -14.46 -11.46
C ALA A 86 -24.36 -15.11 -11.51
N LYS A 87 -23.54 -14.91 -10.46
CA LYS A 87 -22.20 -15.50 -10.37
C LYS A 87 -22.21 -17.02 -10.35
N ALA A 88 -23.15 -17.62 -9.60
CA ALA A 88 -23.28 -19.07 -9.53
C ALA A 88 -23.74 -19.70 -10.86
N GLU A 89 -24.61 -19.02 -11.62
CA GLU A 89 -25.03 -19.48 -12.95
C GLU A 89 -23.89 -19.35 -13.98
N ILE A 90 -23.08 -18.29 -13.91
CA ILE A 90 -21.86 -18.17 -14.73
C ILE A 90 -20.88 -19.30 -14.41
N GLU A 91 -20.66 -19.63 -13.13
CA GLU A 91 -19.85 -20.81 -12.76
C GLU A 91 -20.41 -22.10 -13.38
N GLY A 92 -21.73 -22.31 -13.31
CA GLY A 92 -22.40 -23.45 -13.92
C GLY A 92 -22.10 -23.56 -15.42
N TYR A 93 -22.17 -22.43 -16.14
CA TYR A 93 -21.84 -22.36 -17.56
C TYR A 93 -20.35 -22.64 -17.84
N ILE A 94 -19.44 -21.99 -17.11
CA ILE A 94 -17.98 -22.20 -17.23
C ILE A 94 -17.64 -23.69 -17.07
N ARG A 95 -18.26 -24.37 -16.10
CA ARG A 95 -18.11 -25.82 -15.90
C ARG A 95 -18.67 -26.62 -17.08
N GLN A 96 -19.83 -26.24 -17.60
CA GLN A 96 -20.48 -26.91 -18.72
C GLN A 96 -19.63 -26.87 -19.99
N ILE A 97 -18.98 -25.73 -20.29
CA ILE A 97 -18.12 -25.60 -21.48
C ILE A 97 -16.70 -26.15 -21.27
N GLY A 98 -16.37 -26.62 -20.05
CA GLY A 98 -15.13 -27.33 -19.77
C GLY A 98 -13.87 -26.45 -19.74
N LEU A 99 -13.97 -25.20 -19.29
CA LEU A 99 -12.80 -24.32 -19.15
C LEU A 99 -11.83 -24.80 -18.06
N PRO A 100 -10.50 -24.66 -18.27
CA PRO A 100 -9.50 -24.94 -17.26
C PRO A 100 -9.50 -23.84 -16.19
N VAL A 101 -10.30 -23.99 -15.13
CA VAL A 101 -10.64 -22.91 -14.21
C VAL A 101 -10.30 -23.19 -12.75
N THR A 102 -9.92 -22.16 -12.00
CA THR A 102 -9.98 -22.11 -10.53
C THR A 102 -11.09 -21.15 -10.13
N PHE A 103 -11.96 -21.58 -9.24
CA PHE A 103 -13.01 -20.73 -8.67
C PHE A 103 -12.56 -20.16 -7.33
N ILE A 104 -12.81 -18.88 -7.12
CA ILE A 104 -12.59 -18.24 -5.81
C ILE A 104 -13.91 -17.65 -5.32
N LEU A 105 -14.30 -17.97 -4.10
CA LEU A 105 -15.37 -17.29 -3.38
C LEU A 105 -14.74 -16.18 -2.58
N VAL A 106 -15.11 -14.94 -2.92
CA VAL A 106 -14.66 -13.73 -2.24
C VAL A 106 -15.82 -13.20 -1.38
N PRO A 107 -15.62 -12.99 -0.06
CA PRO A 107 -16.63 -12.40 0.82
C PRO A 107 -16.77 -10.90 0.55
N CYS A 108 -17.59 -10.20 1.35
CA CYS A 108 -17.59 -8.73 1.31
C CYS A 108 -16.19 -8.17 1.61
N LEU A 109 -15.90 -7.01 1.03
CA LEU A 109 -14.59 -6.39 1.10
C LEU A 109 -14.53 -5.42 2.27
N TYR A 110 -13.38 -5.27 2.94
CA TYR A 110 -13.19 -4.22 3.93
C TYR A 110 -13.47 -2.83 3.32
N GLU A 111 -13.10 -2.65 2.05
CA GLU A 111 -13.34 -1.46 1.27
C GLU A 111 -14.85 -1.16 1.10
N ASP A 112 -15.74 -2.13 1.33
CA ASP A 112 -17.18 -1.89 1.26
C ASP A 112 -17.68 -0.89 2.34
N TYR A 113 -16.90 -0.71 3.42
CA TYR A 113 -17.12 0.33 4.42
C TYR A 113 -16.96 1.76 3.88
N LEU A 114 -16.39 1.92 2.68
CA LEU A 114 -16.26 3.22 2.02
C LEU A 114 -17.42 3.50 1.06
N ASN A 115 -18.28 2.51 0.77
CA ASN A 115 -19.35 2.61 -0.23
C ASN A 115 -20.72 2.05 0.28
N ILE A 116 -21.10 0.83 -0.10
CA ILE A 116 -22.37 0.13 0.12
C ILE A 116 -22.61 -0.18 1.60
N LEU A 117 -21.55 -0.49 2.37
CA LEU A 117 -21.62 -0.75 3.81
C LEU A 117 -21.16 0.45 4.64
N LYS A 118 -21.12 1.65 4.04
CA LYS A 118 -20.66 2.87 4.71
C LYS A 118 -21.45 3.14 6.00
N PRO A 119 -20.79 3.33 7.14
CA PRO A 119 -21.47 3.66 8.40
C PRO A 119 -22.25 4.97 8.30
N PHE A 120 -23.49 4.99 8.81
CA PHE A 120 -24.35 6.17 8.81
C PHE A 120 -23.83 7.20 9.81
N ASP A 121 -23.57 8.42 9.33
CA ASP A 121 -23.19 9.54 10.19
C ASP A 121 -24.40 10.03 10.99
N MET A 122 -24.30 9.97 12.31
CA MET A 122 -25.34 10.42 13.26
C MET A 122 -25.04 11.81 13.84
N GLY A 123 -23.97 12.45 13.37
CA GLY A 123 -23.43 13.70 13.89
C GLY A 123 -22.60 13.52 15.15
N ARG A 124 -21.84 14.58 15.50
CA ARG A 124 -20.98 14.65 16.71
C ARG A 124 -19.96 13.50 16.81
N GLY A 125 -19.48 13.02 15.67
CA GLY A 125 -18.48 11.95 15.60
C GLY A 125 -19.02 10.55 15.91
N LEU A 126 -20.35 10.33 15.92
CA LEU A 126 -20.94 9.01 16.09
C LEU A 126 -21.41 8.46 14.74
N HIS A 127 -21.01 7.23 14.42
CA HIS A 127 -21.41 6.51 13.23
C HIS A 127 -22.10 5.19 13.60
N GLU A 128 -23.16 4.84 12.87
CA GLU A 128 -23.91 3.59 13.02
C GLU A 128 -23.57 2.61 11.89
N ILE A 129 -23.04 1.45 12.24
CA ILE A 129 -22.81 0.34 11.30
C ILE A 129 -24.07 -0.51 11.24
N VAL A 130 -24.65 -0.65 10.06
CA VAL A 130 -25.88 -1.40 9.83
C VAL A 130 -25.55 -2.60 8.94
N ILE A 131 -25.31 -3.75 9.57
CA ILE A 131 -25.10 -5.03 8.90
C ILE A 131 -25.93 -6.05 9.68
N PRO A 132 -27.03 -6.60 9.12
CA PRO A 132 -28.04 -7.38 9.85
C PRO A 132 -27.57 -8.82 10.10
N MET A 133 -26.45 -8.98 10.79
CA MET A 133 -25.80 -10.26 11.11
C MET A 133 -25.97 -10.66 12.58
N GLY A 134 -26.50 -9.77 13.43
CA GLY A 134 -26.67 -10.05 14.86
C GLY A 134 -25.35 -10.43 15.53
N VAL A 135 -25.36 -11.56 16.25
CA VAL A 135 -24.15 -12.12 16.89
C VAL A 135 -23.34 -13.02 15.96
N THR A 136 -23.79 -13.23 14.73
CA THR A 136 -23.13 -14.11 13.77
C THR A 136 -21.91 -13.39 13.18
N PRO A 137 -20.71 -13.99 13.22
CA PRO A 137 -19.54 -13.41 12.59
C PRO A 137 -19.70 -13.29 11.07
N PHE A 138 -19.30 -12.13 10.54
CA PHE A 138 -19.33 -11.79 9.14
C PHE A 138 -17.92 -11.94 8.56
N ASN A 139 -17.80 -12.72 7.48
CA ASN A 139 -16.51 -12.93 6.80
C ASN A 139 -16.25 -11.74 5.89
N MET A 140 -15.05 -11.18 5.94
CA MET A 140 -14.62 -10.10 5.06
C MET A 140 -13.13 -10.23 4.72
N MET A 141 -12.65 -9.49 3.72
CA MET A 141 -11.22 -9.41 3.37
C MET A 141 -10.87 -8.11 2.65
N SER A 142 -9.59 -7.76 2.52
CA SER A 142 -9.18 -6.63 1.69
C SER A 142 -9.15 -7.02 0.20
N VAL A 143 -9.55 -6.10 -0.68
CA VAL A 143 -9.40 -6.26 -2.13
C VAL A 143 -7.94 -6.41 -2.57
N GLU A 144 -7.00 -5.81 -1.83
CA GLU A 144 -5.55 -5.93 -2.05
C GLU A 144 -5.13 -7.40 -1.91
N ASP A 145 -5.60 -8.07 -0.85
CA ASP A 145 -5.30 -9.48 -0.60
C ASP A 145 -5.94 -10.42 -1.65
N VAL A 146 -7.09 -10.03 -2.25
CA VAL A 146 -7.69 -10.77 -3.38
C VAL A 146 -6.73 -10.76 -4.57
N GLY A 147 -6.15 -9.59 -4.89
CA GLY A 147 -5.16 -9.44 -5.97
C GLY A 147 -3.94 -10.32 -5.74
N ASP A 148 -3.40 -10.31 -4.52
CA ASP A 148 -2.25 -11.16 -4.15
C ASP A 148 -2.57 -12.65 -4.28
N ILE A 149 -3.73 -13.10 -3.81
CA ILE A 149 -4.17 -14.49 -3.92
C ILE A 149 -4.31 -14.91 -5.39
N VAL A 150 -4.91 -14.07 -6.23
CA VAL A 150 -5.04 -14.34 -7.67
C VAL A 150 -3.66 -14.45 -8.33
N GLY A 151 -2.71 -13.57 -7.98
CA GLY A 151 -1.33 -13.65 -8.45
C GLY A 151 -0.64 -14.97 -8.06
N ILE A 152 -0.85 -15.44 -6.83
CA ILE A 152 -0.32 -16.73 -6.35
C ILE A 152 -0.97 -17.91 -7.09
N ILE A 153 -2.27 -17.84 -7.37
CA ILE A 153 -2.99 -18.87 -8.13
C ILE A 153 -2.39 -19.03 -9.54
N PHE A 154 -2.18 -17.93 -10.26
CA PHE A 154 -1.56 -17.98 -11.60
C PHE A 154 -0.10 -18.45 -11.55
N SER A 155 0.66 -18.00 -10.55
CA SER A 155 2.06 -18.39 -10.39
C SER A 155 2.24 -19.88 -10.03
N ASN A 156 1.19 -20.55 -9.57
CA ASN A 156 1.21 -21.96 -9.19
C ASN A 156 -0.01 -22.73 -9.73
N LYS A 157 -0.26 -22.59 -11.03
CA LYS A 157 -1.38 -23.22 -11.76
C LYS A 157 -1.61 -24.68 -11.36
N THR A 158 -0.58 -25.53 -11.34
CA THR A 158 -0.71 -26.97 -11.05
C THR A 158 -1.29 -27.23 -9.66
N ALA A 159 -1.04 -26.36 -8.68
CA ALA A 159 -1.57 -26.51 -7.34
C ALA A 159 -3.04 -26.08 -7.22
N PHE A 160 -3.56 -25.24 -8.12
CA PHE A 160 -4.87 -24.58 -7.95
C PHE A 160 -5.90 -24.85 -9.04
N LEU A 161 -5.48 -25.32 -10.22
CA LEU A 161 -6.38 -25.65 -11.32
C LEU A 161 -7.48 -26.63 -10.86
N GLU A 162 -8.71 -26.41 -11.31
CA GLU A 162 -9.92 -27.18 -10.98
C GLU A 162 -10.36 -27.14 -9.50
N LYS A 163 -9.74 -26.29 -8.67
CA LYS A 163 -10.16 -26.09 -7.28
C LYS A 163 -11.19 -24.97 -7.15
N THR A 164 -12.00 -25.07 -6.10
CA THR A 164 -12.85 -23.99 -5.59
C THR A 164 -12.32 -23.59 -4.21
N LEU A 165 -11.95 -22.32 -4.05
CA LEU A 165 -11.33 -21.79 -2.84
C LEU A 165 -12.26 -20.77 -2.18
N SER A 166 -12.53 -20.92 -0.88
CA SER A 166 -13.20 -19.88 -0.08
C SER A 166 -12.14 -19.11 0.68
N VAL A 167 -11.95 -17.83 0.35
CA VAL A 167 -10.89 -16.99 0.95
C VAL A 167 -11.47 -15.94 1.89
N CYS A 168 -10.82 -15.64 3.01
CA CYS A 168 -11.21 -14.53 3.88
C CYS A 168 -10.02 -13.96 4.65
N GLY A 169 -10.09 -12.69 5.03
CA GLY A 169 -9.08 -12.01 5.83
C GLY A 169 -9.44 -11.92 7.31
N ASP A 170 -10.74 -11.90 7.63
CA ASP A 170 -11.22 -11.93 9.00
C ASP A 170 -12.64 -12.50 9.09
N LYS A 171 -13.05 -12.83 10.31
CA LYS A 171 -14.38 -13.32 10.66
C LYS A 171 -14.79 -12.71 11.99
N LEU A 172 -15.44 -11.55 11.92
CA LEU A 172 -15.76 -10.72 13.09
C LEU A 172 -17.26 -10.45 13.17
N THR A 173 -17.77 -10.30 14.38
CA THR A 173 -19.10 -9.69 14.58
C THR A 173 -19.06 -8.21 14.24
N VAL A 174 -20.22 -7.64 13.88
CA VAL A 174 -20.34 -6.20 13.57
C VAL A 174 -19.95 -5.35 14.78
N ARG A 175 -20.21 -5.86 16.00
CA ARG A 175 -19.77 -5.24 17.24
C ARG A 175 -18.25 -5.18 17.38
N GLU A 176 -17.53 -6.25 17.05
CA GLU A 176 -16.07 -6.26 17.08
C GLU A 176 -15.49 -5.31 16.02
N MET A 177 -16.06 -5.29 14.81
CA MET A 177 -15.68 -4.34 13.76
C MET A 177 -15.89 -2.88 14.23
N ALA A 178 -17.04 -2.58 14.85
CA ALA A 178 -17.32 -1.26 15.42
C ALA A 178 -16.32 -0.87 16.52
N ALA A 179 -15.91 -1.83 17.36
CA ALA A 179 -14.92 -1.60 18.40
C ALA A 179 -13.54 -1.29 17.80
N TYR A 180 -13.10 -2.00 16.76
CA TYR A 180 -11.84 -1.72 16.07
C TYR A 180 -11.84 -0.35 15.40
N LEU A 181 -12.90 -0.01 14.67
CA LEU A 181 -13.05 1.31 14.05
C LEU A 181 -13.04 2.43 15.10
N SER A 182 -13.80 2.29 16.19
CA SER A 182 -13.83 3.29 17.27
C SER A 182 -12.49 3.48 17.96
N ARG A 183 -11.75 2.38 18.12
CA ARG A 183 -10.42 2.40 18.74
C ARG A 183 -9.43 3.13 17.85
N HIS A 184 -9.36 2.78 16.56
CA HIS A 184 -8.30 3.23 15.66
C HIS A 184 -8.60 4.54 14.92
N LEU A 185 -9.87 4.92 14.82
CA LEU A 185 -10.31 6.16 14.16
C LEU A 185 -10.81 7.23 15.15
N ALA A 186 -10.38 7.15 16.42
CA ALA A 186 -10.71 8.16 17.42
C ALA A 186 -10.36 9.58 16.92
N PRO A 187 -11.19 10.60 17.24
CA PRO A 187 -12.31 10.58 18.19
C PRO A 187 -13.63 10.00 17.64
N ILE A 188 -13.67 9.54 16.38
CA ILE A 188 -14.88 8.98 15.78
C ILE A 188 -15.27 7.68 16.50
N GLN A 189 -16.53 7.60 16.92
CA GLN A 189 -17.12 6.43 17.56
C GLN A 189 -18.02 5.70 16.56
N PHE A 190 -17.89 4.38 16.52
CA PHE A 190 -18.70 3.49 15.72
C PHE A 190 -19.49 2.57 16.64
N LYS A 191 -20.78 2.41 16.37
CA LYS A 191 -21.62 1.44 17.07
C LYS A 191 -22.41 0.61 16.09
N GLU A 192 -22.62 -0.63 16.46
CA GLU A 192 -23.55 -1.50 15.75
C GLU A 192 -24.99 -1.00 15.94
N LYS A 193 -25.76 -0.96 14.85
CA LYS A 193 -27.21 -0.81 14.86
C LYS A 193 -27.85 -2.08 14.33
N GLN A 194 -28.55 -2.76 15.23
CA GLN A 194 -29.25 -4.00 14.93
C GLN A 194 -30.50 -3.71 14.09
N LEU A 195 -30.52 -4.23 12.86
CA LEU A 195 -31.70 -4.32 12.02
C LEU A 195 -31.93 -5.80 11.65
N THR A 196 -33.17 -6.16 11.38
CA THR A 196 -33.47 -7.40 10.67
C THR A 196 -33.16 -7.25 9.18
N ALA A 197 -32.93 -8.36 8.46
CA ALA A 197 -32.80 -8.33 7.01
C ALA A 197 -34.01 -7.64 6.34
N TYR A 198 -35.22 -7.88 6.85
CA TYR A 198 -36.44 -7.20 6.38
C TYR A 198 -36.35 -5.67 6.52
N GLN A 199 -35.90 -5.17 7.68
CA GLN A 199 -35.72 -3.72 7.88
C GLN A 199 -34.60 -3.16 7.00
N TYR A 200 -33.52 -3.91 6.79
CA TYR A 200 -32.43 -3.51 5.89
C TYR A 200 -32.92 -3.33 4.44
N ALA A 201 -33.81 -4.20 3.97
CA ALA A 201 -34.41 -4.09 2.64
C ALA A 201 -35.24 -2.80 2.45
N GLN A 202 -35.67 -2.15 3.54
CA GLN A 202 -36.45 -0.91 3.50
C GLN A 202 -35.59 0.36 3.49
N LEU A 203 -34.27 0.26 3.37
CA LEU A 203 -33.37 1.43 3.31
C LEU A 203 -33.53 2.26 2.01
N GLY A 204 -34.29 1.77 1.03
CA GLY A 204 -34.61 2.50 -0.21
C GLY A 204 -33.44 2.64 -1.18
N GLN A 205 -32.34 1.93 -0.95
CA GLN A 205 -31.19 1.91 -1.86
C GLN A 205 -31.36 0.84 -2.94
N PRO A 206 -30.86 1.05 -4.18
CA PRO A 206 -31.00 0.08 -5.28
C PRO A 206 -30.52 -1.35 -4.93
N TRP A 207 -29.50 -1.48 -4.08
CA TRP A 207 -28.91 -2.75 -3.66
C TRP A 207 -29.53 -3.35 -2.38
N SER A 208 -30.33 -2.58 -1.64
CA SER A 208 -30.72 -2.91 -0.26
C SER A 208 -31.48 -4.25 -0.12
N GLN A 209 -32.40 -4.55 -1.05
CA GLN A 209 -33.15 -5.80 -1.05
C GLN A 209 -32.26 -7.02 -1.32
N ASP A 210 -31.33 -6.92 -2.26
CA ASP A 210 -30.41 -8.00 -2.60
C ASP A 210 -29.40 -8.27 -1.47
N TYR A 211 -28.88 -7.22 -0.84
CA TYR A 211 -27.99 -7.35 0.31
C TYR A 211 -28.73 -7.90 1.54
N ALA A 212 -29.97 -7.47 1.80
CA ALA A 212 -30.81 -8.07 2.84
C ALA A 212 -30.95 -9.59 2.64
N ASN A 213 -31.22 -10.02 1.40
CA ASN A 213 -31.32 -11.42 1.05
C ASN A 213 -29.97 -12.16 1.19
N MET A 214 -28.85 -11.50 0.83
CA MET A 214 -27.51 -12.05 1.07
C MET A 214 -27.25 -12.27 2.57
N PHE A 215 -27.56 -11.30 3.43
CA PHE A 215 -27.37 -11.45 4.87
C PHE A 215 -28.24 -12.57 5.45
N ASP A 216 -29.52 -12.66 5.06
CA ASP A 216 -30.40 -13.77 5.46
C ASP A 216 -29.87 -15.13 4.98
N PHE A 217 -29.26 -15.19 3.80
CA PHE A 217 -28.60 -16.39 3.30
C PHE A 217 -27.36 -16.76 4.13
N ILE A 218 -26.47 -15.80 4.44
CA ILE A 218 -25.26 -16.02 5.24
C ILE A 218 -25.62 -16.49 6.66
N LEU A 219 -26.71 -15.96 7.24
CA LEU A 219 -27.21 -16.40 8.56
C LEU A 219 -27.66 -17.87 8.58
N ARG A 220 -28.00 -18.46 7.42
CA ARG A 220 -28.54 -19.82 7.31
C ARG A 220 -27.53 -20.83 6.78
N VAL A 221 -26.48 -20.38 6.10
CA VAL A 221 -25.56 -21.24 5.35
C VAL A 221 -24.12 -20.90 5.69
N ASP A 222 -23.39 -21.87 6.23
CA ASP A 222 -21.94 -21.76 6.39
C ASP A 222 -21.24 -21.88 5.03
N GLN A 223 -20.60 -20.78 4.61
CA GLN A 223 -19.86 -20.68 3.35
C GLN A 223 -18.45 -21.26 3.44
N ARG A 224 -18.07 -21.83 4.59
CA ARG A 224 -16.81 -22.54 4.86
C ARG A 224 -15.55 -21.69 4.65
N TYR A 225 -15.66 -20.37 4.78
CA TYR A 225 -14.50 -19.48 4.84
C TYR A 225 -13.59 -19.84 6.01
N ASN A 226 -12.28 -19.86 5.75
CA ASN A 226 -11.29 -20.17 6.77
C ASN A 226 -10.03 -19.31 6.59
N LEU A 227 -9.77 -18.46 7.58
CA LEU A 227 -8.62 -17.56 7.59
C LEU A 227 -7.28 -18.32 7.61
N GLN A 228 -7.20 -19.43 8.34
CA GLN A 228 -5.96 -20.22 8.41
C GLN A 228 -5.64 -20.86 7.07
N GLU A 229 -6.64 -21.38 6.35
CA GLU A 229 -6.44 -21.90 4.99
C GLU A 229 -6.11 -20.78 4.00
N THR A 230 -6.74 -19.62 4.15
CA THR A 230 -6.40 -18.44 3.31
C THR A 230 -4.95 -18.02 3.54
N ARG A 231 -4.48 -17.99 4.79
CA ARG A 231 -3.09 -17.66 5.13
C ARG A 231 -2.06 -18.71 4.71
N LYS A 232 -2.46 -19.97 4.49
CA LYS A 232 -1.59 -20.96 3.85
C LYS A 232 -1.36 -20.64 2.37
N ILE A 233 -2.35 -20.04 1.71
CA ILE A 233 -2.23 -19.58 0.33
C ILE A 233 -1.45 -18.26 0.29
N CYS A 234 -1.88 -17.27 1.06
CA CYS A 234 -1.28 -15.94 1.13
C CYS A 234 -0.98 -15.56 2.60
N PRO A 235 0.25 -15.81 3.09
CA PRO A 235 0.59 -15.54 4.49
C PRO A 235 0.43 -14.08 4.93
N LYS A 236 0.44 -13.13 3.98
CA LYS A 236 0.28 -11.69 4.23
C LYS A 236 -1.17 -11.20 4.30
N THR A 237 -2.17 -12.09 4.14
CA THR A 237 -3.59 -11.70 4.22
C THR A 237 -3.91 -10.99 5.54
N GLN A 238 -4.46 -9.79 5.39
CA GLN A 238 -4.66 -8.82 6.45
C GLN A 238 -5.98 -9.07 7.18
N THR A 239 -5.95 -8.89 8.50
CA THR A 239 -7.15 -8.81 9.35
C THR A 239 -7.86 -7.47 9.14
N PHE A 240 -9.10 -7.37 9.61
CA PHE A 240 -9.85 -6.11 9.52
C PHE A 240 -9.18 -5.01 10.35
N GLU A 241 -8.66 -5.34 11.53
CA GLU A 241 -7.97 -4.36 12.38
C GLU A 241 -6.68 -3.85 11.71
N GLU A 242 -5.90 -4.73 11.06
CA GLU A 242 -4.71 -4.34 10.30
C GLU A 242 -5.05 -3.41 9.13
N TRP A 243 -6.16 -3.67 8.44
CA TRP A 243 -6.66 -2.80 7.38
C TRP A 243 -7.11 -1.44 7.92
N VAL A 244 -7.87 -1.40 9.02
CA VAL A 244 -8.29 -0.13 9.66
C VAL A 244 -7.09 0.69 10.14
N LYS A 245 -6.01 0.03 10.60
CA LYS A 245 -4.76 0.69 10.99
C LYS A 245 -4.01 1.31 9.81
N LYS A 246 -4.32 0.96 8.54
CA LYS A 246 -3.71 1.64 7.39
C LYS A 246 -4.26 3.06 7.31
N TYR A 247 -3.42 4.03 7.69
CA TYR A 247 -3.76 5.44 7.63
C TYR A 247 -3.78 5.88 6.17
N THR A 248 -4.94 6.28 5.64
CA THR A 248 -5.06 6.80 4.27
C THR A 248 -5.16 8.31 4.32
N TYR A 249 -4.39 8.99 3.49
CA TYR A 249 -4.42 10.44 3.39
C TYR A 249 -5.69 10.92 2.66
N THR A 250 -6.25 12.03 3.14
CA THR A 250 -7.34 12.79 2.54
C THR A 250 -7.04 14.28 2.72
N ASP A 251 -7.73 15.18 2.02
CA ASP A 251 -7.53 16.63 2.20
C ASP A 251 -7.82 17.10 3.63
N SER A 252 -8.64 16.34 4.37
CA SER A 252 -8.95 16.57 5.78
C SER A 252 -8.03 15.82 6.75
N PHE A 253 -6.97 15.16 6.25
CA PHE A 253 -6.07 14.36 7.07
C PHE A 253 -5.41 15.19 8.17
N LYS A 254 -5.38 14.62 9.37
CA LYS A 254 -4.67 15.13 10.53
C LYS A 254 -4.00 13.96 11.23
N VAL A 255 -2.82 14.20 11.79
CA VAL A 255 -2.18 13.25 12.70
C VAL A 255 -3.02 13.17 13.96
N THR A 256 -3.75 12.07 14.12
CA THR A 256 -4.55 11.79 15.31
C THR A 256 -3.68 11.25 16.43
N ASP A 257 -4.20 11.25 17.66
CA ASP A 257 -3.51 10.61 18.81
C ASP A 257 -3.18 9.14 18.54
N ASN A 258 -3.99 8.44 17.75
CA ASN A 258 -3.73 7.05 17.37
C ASN A 258 -2.55 6.91 16.39
N ILE A 259 -2.44 7.81 15.40
CA ILE A 259 -1.30 7.84 14.48
C ILE A 259 -0.03 8.15 15.27
N LYS A 260 -0.10 9.13 16.17
CA LYS A 260 1.01 9.51 17.04
C LYS A 260 1.43 8.35 17.95
N GLN A 261 0.48 7.70 18.63
CA GLN A 261 0.75 6.54 19.48
C GLN A 261 1.37 5.39 18.67
N ALA A 262 0.89 5.12 17.45
CA ALA A 262 1.47 4.10 16.60
C ALA A 262 2.92 4.44 16.19
N PHE A 263 3.20 5.71 15.92
CA PHE A 263 4.56 6.20 15.67
C PHE A 263 5.44 6.04 16.92
N ASP A 264 4.96 6.44 18.09
CA ASP A 264 5.69 6.31 19.36
C ASP A 264 5.98 4.84 19.69
N ASP A 265 5.03 3.95 19.37
CA ASP A 265 5.16 2.53 19.66
C ASP A 265 6.06 1.77 18.71
N ASN A 266 5.93 2.03 17.41
CA ASN A 266 6.59 1.28 16.37
C ASN A 266 7.82 2.00 15.80
N GLY A 267 7.95 3.30 16.05
CA GLY A 267 8.97 4.16 15.47
C GLY A 267 8.67 4.58 14.04
N TYR A 268 7.53 4.18 13.48
CA TYR A 268 7.12 4.53 12.12
C TYR A 268 5.61 4.53 11.97
N VAL A 269 5.14 5.23 10.94
CA VAL A 269 3.77 5.14 10.40
C VAL A 269 3.83 5.11 8.88
N MET A 270 2.87 4.40 8.28
CA MET A 270 2.69 4.37 6.83
C MET A 270 1.38 5.06 6.48
N ILE A 271 1.47 6.10 5.67
CA ILE A 271 0.34 6.87 5.18
C ILE A 271 0.13 6.49 3.71
N ARG A 272 -0.99 5.81 3.42
CA ARG A 272 -1.38 5.42 2.08
C ARG A 272 -1.91 6.61 1.29
N LYS A 273 -1.61 6.68 -0.01
CA LYS A 273 -2.10 7.72 -0.94
C LYS A 273 -1.86 9.16 -0.45
N MET A 274 -0.73 9.40 0.22
CA MET A 274 -0.32 10.75 0.63
C MET A 274 -0.12 11.68 -0.58
N PHE A 275 0.32 11.11 -1.70
CA PHE A 275 0.40 11.78 -2.98
C PHE A 275 -0.49 11.08 -4.00
N ASP A 276 -1.18 11.87 -4.80
CA ASP A 276 -1.98 11.33 -5.90
C ASP A 276 -1.13 11.06 -7.15
N GLU A 277 -1.76 10.45 -8.16
CA GLU A 277 -1.09 10.07 -9.40
C GLU A 277 -0.47 11.26 -10.13
N GLU A 278 -1.07 12.45 -10.06
CA GLU A 278 -0.58 13.65 -10.72
C GLU A 278 0.66 14.20 -10.00
N GLU A 279 0.64 14.24 -8.67
CA GLU A 279 1.79 14.63 -7.85
C GLU A 279 2.98 13.68 -8.08
N ILE A 280 2.73 12.36 -8.11
CA ILE A 280 3.76 11.36 -8.44
C ILE A 280 4.31 11.56 -9.85
N CYS A 281 3.47 11.91 -10.82
CA CYS A 281 3.90 12.21 -12.18
C CYS A 281 4.87 13.41 -12.22
N GLN A 282 4.59 14.48 -11.46
CA GLN A 282 5.50 15.62 -11.34
C GLN A 282 6.86 15.21 -10.78
N MET A 283 6.87 14.37 -9.74
CA MET A 283 8.12 13.85 -9.15
C MET A 283 8.91 13.02 -10.16
N LYS A 284 8.26 12.05 -10.81
CA LYS A 284 8.92 11.20 -11.83
C LYS A 284 9.57 12.03 -12.92
N LYS A 285 8.88 13.06 -13.41
CA LYS A 285 9.39 13.92 -14.46
C LYS A 285 10.73 14.57 -14.09
N VAL A 286 10.89 15.09 -12.88
CA VAL A 286 12.20 15.63 -12.43
C VAL A 286 13.25 14.54 -12.35
N LEU A 287 12.90 13.37 -11.83
CA LEU A 287 13.86 12.29 -11.59
C LEU A 287 14.32 11.60 -12.88
N GLU A 288 13.47 11.55 -13.91
CA GLU A 288 13.73 10.91 -15.19
C GLU A 288 14.32 11.86 -16.23
N ASP A 289 13.77 13.09 -16.35
CA ASP A 289 14.09 13.98 -17.47
C ASP A 289 15.23 14.96 -17.17
N SER A 290 15.67 15.07 -15.90
CA SER A 290 16.76 15.96 -15.52
C SER A 290 18.13 15.28 -15.51
N ASP A 291 19.19 16.10 -15.51
CA ASP A 291 20.58 15.63 -15.37
C ASP A 291 20.99 15.41 -13.90
N MET A 292 20.07 15.52 -12.93
CA MET A 292 20.39 15.46 -11.49
C MET A 292 21.16 14.20 -11.12
N ALA A 293 20.65 13.03 -11.54
CA ALA A 293 21.26 11.74 -11.23
C ALA A 293 22.61 11.54 -11.93
N GLN A 294 22.77 12.09 -13.14
CA GLN A 294 24.01 11.99 -13.90
C GLN A 294 25.10 12.90 -13.31
N LYS A 295 24.73 14.11 -12.90
CA LYS A 295 25.66 15.15 -12.47
C LYS A 295 26.06 15.03 -11.00
N TYR A 296 25.13 14.64 -10.14
CA TYR A 296 25.31 14.63 -8.69
C TYR A 296 25.19 13.23 -8.08
N GLY A 297 24.90 12.21 -8.89
CA GLY A 297 24.75 10.83 -8.42
C GLY A 297 26.07 10.12 -8.17
N TYR A 298 26.06 9.22 -7.19
CA TYR A 298 27.16 8.30 -6.91
C TYR A 298 26.64 6.95 -6.44
N GLY A 299 27.49 5.94 -6.47
CA GLY A 299 27.17 4.57 -6.06
C GLY A 299 27.66 4.25 -4.66
N LEU A 300 26.83 3.56 -3.88
CA LEU A 300 27.20 2.96 -2.61
C LEU A 300 27.34 1.44 -2.78
N PRO A 301 28.55 0.88 -2.65
CA PRO A 301 28.75 -0.56 -2.73
C PRO A 301 27.99 -1.30 -1.62
N ASP A 302 27.43 -2.45 -1.95
CA ASP A 302 26.74 -3.30 -0.97
C ASP A 302 27.60 -4.45 -0.43
N GLY A 303 28.85 -4.55 -0.90
CA GLY A 303 29.79 -5.60 -0.54
C GLY A 303 29.53 -6.95 -1.23
N GLN A 304 28.52 -7.03 -2.10
CA GLN A 304 28.11 -8.23 -2.83
C GLN A 304 28.19 -8.05 -4.36
N GLY A 305 28.86 -6.98 -4.82
CA GLY A 305 29.11 -6.71 -6.23
C GLY A 305 28.07 -5.82 -6.91
N LYS A 306 27.11 -5.27 -6.15
CA LYS A 306 26.16 -4.25 -6.65
C LYS A 306 26.36 -2.91 -5.95
N GLN A 307 25.75 -1.86 -6.49
CA GLN A 307 25.77 -0.52 -5.92
C GLN A 307 24.38 0.10 -5.89
N ALA A 308 24.02 0.74 -4.78
CA ALA A 308 22.82 1.56 -4.71
C ALA A 308 23.14 2.98 -5.21
N GLY A 309 22.34 3.51 -6.14
CA GLY A 309 22.51 4.88 -6.62
C GLY A 309 21.95 5.90 -5.63
N LEU A 310 22.67 7.00 -5.42
CA LEU A 310 22.30 8.03 -4.45
C LEU A 310 22.62 9.43 -4.96
N VAL A 311 21.72 10.37 -4.70
CA VAL A 311 21.96 11.82 -4.74
C VAL A 311 21.51 12.39 -3.40
N ILE A 312 22.27 13.30 -2.78
CA ILE A 312 21.90 13.96 -1.52
C ILE A 312 22.00 15.46 -1.70
N TRP A 313 21.06 16.23 -1.13
CA TRP A 313 21.15 17.68 -1.06
C TRP A 313 20.60 18.25 0.25
N SER A 314 21.19 19.35 0.72
CA SER A 314 20.90 19.95 2.03
C SER A 314 19.70 20.90 2.02
N HIS A 315 19.53 21.69 0.97
CA HIS A 315 18.50 22.72 0.88
C HIS A 315 17.41 22.37 -0.14
N PRO A 316 16.12 22.58 0.16
CA PRO A 316 15.01 22.15 -0.70
C PRO A 316 15.11 22.58 -2.16
N GLY A 317 15.46 23.84 -2.45
CA GLY A 317 15.30 24.43 -3.78
C GLY A 317 13.83 24.66 -4.17
N ASP A 318 13.62 25.15 -5.39
CA ASP A 318 12.29 25.53 -5.92
C ASP A 318 11.81 24.62 -7.07
N ASP A 319 12.53 23.54 -7.39
CA ASP A 319 12.05 22.50 -8.30
C ASP A 319 10.97 21.64 -7.61
N VAL A 320 10.31 20.75 -8.36
CA VAL A 320 9.27 19.86 -7.82
C VAL A 320 9.72 19.11 -6.56
N THR A 321 10.95 18.59 -6.51
CA THR A 321 11.42 17.85 -5.30
C THR A 321 11.54 18.77 -4.08
N GLY A 322 11.93 20.02 -4.28
CA GLY A 322 11.93 21.06 -3.24
C GLY A 322 10.53 21.43 -2.77
N ILE A 323 9.59 21.59 -3.70
CA ILE A 323 8.17 21.87 -3.41
C ILE A 323 7.52 20.73 -2.61
N VAL A 324 7.78 19.47 -2.98
CA VAL A 324 7.28 18.30 -2.24
C VAL A 324 7.75 18.34 -0.79
N SER A 325 9.04 18.60 -0.55
CA SER A 325 9.62 18.69 0.80
C SER A 325 9.08 19.85 1.64
N ARG A 326 8.46 20.86 1.01
CA ARG A 326 7.89 22.04 1.68
C ARG A 326 6.36 22.01 1.75
N SER A 327 5.72 21.03 1.11
CA SER A 327 4.26 20.92 1.08
C SER A 327 3.68 20.75 2.48
N GLU A 328 2.57 21.43 2.74
CA GLU A 328 1.84 21.37 4.02
C GLU A 328 1.62 19.93 4.48
N LYS A 329 1.19 19.02 3.58
CA LYS A 329 0.94 17.63 3.93
C LYS A 329 2.18 16.93 4.51
N VAL A 330 3.36 17.17 3.94
CA VAL A 330 4.60 16.55 4.40
C VAL A 330 5.06 17.18 5.69
N VAL A 331 5.18 18.52 5.70
CA VAL A 331 5.76 19.26 6.81
C VAL A 331 4.87 19.12 8.05
N ASP A 332 3.56 19.32 7.92
CA ASP A 332 2.64 19.24 9.05
C ASP A 332 2.58 17.83 9.63
N THR A 333 2.58 16.78 8.78
CA THR A 333 2.58 15.40 9.26
C THR A 333 3.87 15.09 10.03
N CYS A 334 5.04 15.45 9.49
CA CYS A 334 6.32 15.22 10.17
C CYS A 334 6.43 16.04 11.46
N GLN A 335 5.92 17.27 11.47
CA GLN A 335 5.95 18.16 12.63
C GLN A 335 5.13 17.61 13.79
N GLU A 336 3.91 17.16 13.53
CA GLU A 336 3.03 16.57 14.54
C GLU A 336 3.61 15.27 15.12
N LEU A 337 4.21 14.43 14.27
CA LEU A 337 4.90 13.20 14.69
C LEU A 337 6.13 13.48 15.55
N LEU A 338 6.81 14.62 15.35
CA LEU A 338 7.91 15.11 16.20
C LEU A 338 7.43 15.93 17.41
N GLY A 339 6.15 15.81 17.78
CA GLY A 339 5.62 16.44 19.00
C GLY A 339 5.17 17.89 18.82
N GLY A 340 5.03 18.38 17.59
CA GLY A 340 4.47 19.69 17.27
C GLY A 340 5.45 20.86 17.37
N GLY A 341 6.73 20.61 17.65
CA GLY A 341 7.77 21.63 17.63
C GLY A 341 8.17 22.03 16.21
N GLU A 342 8.65 23.25 16.02
CA GLU A 342 9.11 23.74 14.70
C GLU A 342 10.20 22.82 14.13
N ILE A 343 9.98 22.32 12.91
CA ILE A 343 10.94 21.50 12.17
C ILE A 343 11.60 22.29 11.05
N TYR A 344 12.79 21.85 10.65
CA TYR A 344 13.44 22.29 9.42
C TYR A 344 13.86 21.11 8.56
N HIS A 345 13.98 21.35 7.25
CA HIS A 345 14.51 20.38 6.30
C HIS A 345 16.00 20.16 6.57
N TYR A 346 16.37 18.95 6.98
CA TYR A 346 17.75 18.59 7.27
C TYR A 346 18.49 18.18 6.00
N HIS A 347 17.93 17.28 5.20
CA HIS A 347 18.40 17.01 3.84
C HIS A 347 17.38 16.15 3.11
N ALA A 348 17.59 15.99 1.82
CA ALA A 348 16.86 15.07 0.98
C ALA A 348 17.80 14.07 0.33
N LYS A 349 17.25 12.92 -0.06
CA LYS A 349 17.95 11.90 -0.81
C LYS A 349 17.08 11.46 -1.99
N PHE A 350 17.71 11.26 -3.13
CA PHE A 350 17.14 10.48 -4.23
C PHE A 350 17.86 9.13 -4.27
N VAL A 351 17.15 8.07 -3.87
CA VAL A 351 17.65 6.71 -3.84
C VAL A 351 17.20 5.97 -5.10
N ARG A 352 18.17 5.41 -5.83
CA ARG A 352 17.95 4.66 -7.06
C ARG A 352 18.38 3.21 -6.92
N LYS A 353 17.43 2.31 -7.11
CA LYS A 353 17.71 0.89 -7.33
C LYS A 353 17.24 0.47 -8.71
N ASP A 354 18.13 0.61 -9.68
CA ASP A 354 17.83 0.27 -11.07
C ASP A 354 17.64 -1.24 -11.24
N ALA A 355 16.88 -1.62 -12.27
CA ALA A 355 16.54 -3.01 -12.56
C ALA A 355 17.80 -3.88 -12.63
N TYR A 356 17.79 -5.01 -11.91
CA TYR A 356 18.90 -5.96 -11.77
C TYR A 356 20.22 -5.46 -11.18
N THR A 357 20.48 -4.15 -11.11
CA THR A 357 21.80 -3.61 -10.73
C THR A 357 21.79 -2.89 -9.37
N GLY A 358 20.61 -2.48 -8.89
CA GLY A 358 20.48 -1.78 -7.61
C GLY A 358 20.98 -2.60 -6.43
N GLY A 359 21.99 -2.09 -5.73
CA GLY A 359 22.59 -2.72 -4.55
C GLY A 359 21.75 -2.57 -3.26
N SER A 360 22.20 -3.27 -2.23
CA SER A 360 21.58 -3.22 -0.89
C SER A 360 22.01 -1.98 -0.09
N PHE A 361 21.12 -1.48 0.77
CA PHE A 361 21.53 -0.65 1.91
C PHE A 361 21.67 -1.53 3.13
N LEU A 362 22.84 -1.57 3.76
CA LEU A 362 23.10 -2.42 4.93
C LEU A 362 22.23 -2.00 6.12
N TRP A 363 22.00 -2.89 7.09
CA TRP A 363 21.29 -2.56 8.33
C TRP A 363 21.86 -1.32 9.00
N HIS A 364 21.05 -0.28 9.16
CA HIS A 364 21.48 0.98 9.77
C HIS A 364 20.34 1.69 10.50
N GLN A 365 20.74 2.69 11.29
CA GLN A 365 19.90 3.79 11.76
C GLN A 365 20.42 5.07 11.11
N ASP A 366 19.52 5.94 10.65
CA ASP A 366 19.86 7.27 10.12
C ASP A 366 20.64 8.08 11.19
N TYR A 367 20.19 8.00 12.45
CA TYR A 367 20.84 8.68 13.57
C TYR A 367 22.29 8.22 13.80
N GLY A 368 22.68 7.02 13.38
CA GLY A 368 24.08 6.59 13.51
C GLY A 368 25.05 7.45 12.69
N TYR A 369 24.60 7.95 11.54
CA TYR A 369 25.33 8.95 10.76
C TYR A 369 25.22 10.31 11.44
N TRP A 370 24.01 10.71 11.81
CA TRP A 370 23.72 12.07 12.26
C TRP A 370 24.23 12.39 13.67
N TYR A 371 24.46 11.37 14.49
CA TYR A 371 25.14 11.47 15.77
C TYR A 371 26.56 12.03 15.61
N LYS A 372 27.29 11.61 14.56
CA LYS A 372 28.63 12.12 14.24
C LYS A 372 28.59 13.52 13.60
N ASN A 373 27.41 13.96 13.18
CA ASN A 373 27.16 15.25 12.55
C ASN A 373 26.74 16.35 13.55
N GLY A 374 26.80 16.08 14.86
CA GLY A 374 26.56 17.08 15.90
C GLY A 374 25.12 17.14 16.41
N ASN A 375 24.23 16.25 15.97
CA ASN A 375 22.88 16.12 16.54
C ASN A 375 22.95 15.38 17.87
N LEU A 376 22.63 16.07 18.97
CA LEU A 376 22.73 15.50 20.32
C LEU A 376 21.59 14.55 20.66
N PHE A 377 20.41 14.77 20.07
CA PHE A 377 19.23 13.94 20.29
C PHE A 377 18.76 13.30 18.98
N PRO A 378 18.09 12.14 19.03
CA PRO A 378 17.56 11.48 17.84
C PRO A 378 16.22 12.07 17.37
N ASP A 379 15.94 13.34 17.67
CA ASP A 379 14.68 14.04 17.40
C ASP A 379 14.55 14.45 15.92
N LEU A 380 14.66 13.44 15.06
CA LEU A 380 14.59 13.53 13.61
C LEU A 380 13.71 12.42 13.05
N VAL A 381 13.05 12.73 11.94
CA VAL A 381 12.28 11.77 11.14
C VAL A 381 12.70 11.80 9.69
N THR A 382 12.58 10.66 9.03
CA THR A 382 12.69 10.55 7.59
C THR A 382 11.34 10.14 7.03
N ILE A 383 10.83 10.88 6.05
CA ILE A 383 9.74 10.46 5.19
C ILE A 383 10.33 9.82 3.92
N PHE A 384 9.86 8.63 3.60
CA PHE A 384 10.25 7.82 2.46
C PHE A 384 9.07 7.71 1.49
N ILE A 385 9.25 8.20 0.26
CA ILE A 385 8.22 8.31 -0.78
C ILE A 385 8.70 7.56 -2.02
N PRO A 386 8.20 6.34 -2.27
CA PRO A 386 8.51 5.62 -3.49
C PRO A 386 7.75 6.27 -4.66
N VAL A 387 8.45 6.51 -5.77
CA VAL A 387 7.81 6.94 -7.03
C VAL A 387 7.49 5.75 -7.93
N ASP A 388 8.13 4.61 -7.71
CA ASP A 388 7.81 3.33 -8.35
C ASP A 388 7.24 2.35 -7.32
N ILE A 389 6.58 1.28 -7.76
CA ILE A 389 6.18 0.19 -6.86
C ILE A 389 7.41 -0.28 -6.08
N SER A 390 7.27 -0.44 -4.77
CA SER A 390 8.34 -0.90 -3.88
C SER A 390 7.86 -2.15 -3.18
N ASP A 391 8.33 -3.31 -3.64
CA ASP A 391 7.94 -4.62 -3.12
C ASP A 391 9.16 -5.48 -2.77
N GLN A 392 8.95 -6.70 -2.27
CA GLN A 392 10.05 -7.59 -1.94
C GLN A 392 10.90 -8.00 -3.15
N THR A 393 10.33 -8.01 -4.35
CA THR A 393 11.03 -8.43 -5.58
C THR A 393 12.09 -7.42 -6.00
N ASN A 394 11.83 -6.12 -5.80
CA ASN A 394 12.73 -5.03 -6.17
C ASN A 394 13.45 -4.37 -4.98
N GLY A 395 13.42 -5.03 -3.82
CA GLY A 395 14.21 -4.65 -2.66
C GLY A 395 13.61 -3.50 -1.85
N CYS A 396 12.33 -3.61 -1.50
CA CYS A 396 11.64 -2.73 -0.57
C CYS A 396 12.40 -2.56 0.77
N LEU A 397 12.03 -1.52 1.52
CA LEU A 397 12.56 -1.34 2.86
C LEU A 397 12.16 -2.52 3.75
N GLN A 398 13.09 -2.91 4.61
CA GLN A 398 12.88 -3.81 5.73
C GLN A 398 13.12 -2.99 6.99
N ILE A 399 12.18 -3.01 7.91
CA ILE A 399 12.27 -2.28 9.17
C ILE A 399 12.07 -3.24 10.35
N LEU A 400 12.62 -2.87 11.52
CA LEU A 400 12.35 -3.55 12.78
C LEU A 400 11.41 -2.68 13.63
N PRO A 401 10.09 -2.95 13.65
CA PRO A 401 9.12 -2.18 14.44
C PRO A 401 9.51 -2.11 15.93
N GLY A 402 9.49 -0.91 16.49
CA GLY A 402 9.80 -0.64 17.90
C GLY A 402 11.30 -0.57 18.22
N SER A 403 12.17 -0.83 17.25
CA SER A 403 13.64 -0.83 17.46
C SER A 403 14.21 0.55 17.80
N HIS A 404 13.50 1.65 17.52
CA HIS A 404 13.91 2.99 17.93
C HIS A 404 14.02 3.12 19.46
N LYS A 405 13.25 2.32 20.22
CA LYS A 405 13.31 2.23 21.68
C LYS A 405 14.57 1.53 22.19
N CYS A 406 15.33 0.83 21.33
CA CYS A 406 16.64 0.27 21.69
C CYS A 406 17.75 1.34 21.78
N GLY A 407 17.46 2.59 21.43
CA GLY A 407 18.45 3.67 21.35
C GLY A 407 19.37 3.54 20.14
N ARG A 408 20.46 4.31 20.14
CA ARG A 408 21.49 4.25 19.09
C ARG A 408 22.32 2.97 19.24
N ILE A 409 22.35 2.16 18.20
CA ILE A 409 23.27 1.01 18.08
C ILE A 409 24.61 1.51 17.52
N ASP A 410 25.70 0.81 17.82
CA ASP A 410 27.01 1.15 17.26
C ASP A 410 27.08 0.86 15.76
N HIS A 411 27.75 1.76 15.03
CA HIS A 411 27.90 1.66 13.57
C HIS A 411 29.37 1.53 13.18
N PHE A 412 29.64 0.60 12.28
CA PHE A 412 30.96 0.28 11.77
C PHE A 412 31.02 0.43 10.24
N PRO A 413 32.14 0.92 9.67
CA PRO A 413 32.31 0.98 8.23
C PRO A 413 32.34 -0.43 7.61
N VAL A 414 31.40 -0.71 6.70
CA VAL A 414 31.29 -1.97 5.96
C VAL A 414 30.93 -1.65 4.52
N ALA A 415 31.74 -2.11 3.57
CA ALA A 415 31.51 -1.92 2.12
C ALA A 415 31.25 -0.45 1.70
N GLY A 416 31.87 0.53 2.35
CA GLY A 416 31.67 1.95 2.05
C GLY A 416 30.43 2.59 2.70
N GLN A 417 29.63 1.81 3.44
CA GLN A 417 28.48 2.25 4.24
C GLN A 417 28.82 2.17 5.74
N ASN A 418 27.99 2.78 6.61
CA ASN A 418 28.06 2.56 8.06
C ASN A 418 26.93 1.63 8.50
N GLN A 419 27.28 0.39 8.81
CA GLN A 419 26.34 -0.65 9.23
C GLN A 419 26.23 -0.70 10.76
N CYS A 420 25.03 -0.88 11.31
CA CYS A 420 24.85 -1.23 12.71
C CYS A 420 25.59 -2.52 13.08
N ASP A 421 26.00 -2.66 14.34
CA ASP A 421 26.52 -3.90 14.90
C ASP A 421 25.58 -5.07 14.58
N ILE A 422 26.03 -5.95 13.68
CA ILE A 422 25.19 -6.99 13.13
C ILE A 422 24.82 -8.05 14.17
N GLU A 423 25.67 -8.28 15.18
CA GLU A 423 25.35 -9.22 16.26
C GLU A 423 24.25 -8.66 17.15
N ARG A 424 24.27 -7.35 17.39
CA ARG A 424 23.19 -6.68 18.10
C ARG A 424 21.89 -6.69 17.30
N VAL A 425 21.96 -6.43 15.99
CA VAL A 425 20.79 -6.49 15.09
C VAL A 425 20.16 -7.88 15.07
N LYS A 426 20.96 -8.96 15.01
CA LYS A 426 20.45 -10.35 15.07
C LYS A 426 19.64 -10.61 16.34
N GLN A 427 20.14 -10.19 17.50
CA GLN A 427 19.41 -10.33 18.78
C GLN A 427 18.11 -9.52 18.80
N ILE A 428 18.08 -8.35 18.17
CA ILE A 428 16.86 -7.53 18.08
C ILE A 428 15.85 -8.22 17.16
N ILE A 429 16.28 -8.77 16.02
CA ILE A 429 15.41 -9.50 15.07
C ILE A 429 14.67 -10.67 15.74
N GLU A 430 15.31 -11.37 16.69
CA GLU A 430 14.68 -12.46 17.45
C GLU A 430 13.44 -12.01 18.25
N ARG A 431 13.34 -10.72 18.57
CA ARG A 431 12.24 -10.14 19.38
C ARG A 431 11.37 -9.15 18.61
N HIS A 432 11.92 -8.56 17.56
CA HIS A 432 11.28 -7.56 16.70
C HIS A 432 11.38 -8.07 15.26
N PRO A 433 10.40 -8.88 14.81
CA PRO A 433 10.47 -9.53 13.51
C PRO A 433 10.55 -8.50 12.39
N ILE A 434 11.29 -8.85 11.34
CA ILE A 434 11.47 -8.02 10.16
C ILE A 434 10.12 -7.76 9.50
N LYS A 435 9.80 -6.49 9.27
CA LYS A 435 8.66 -6.09 8.44
C LYS A 435 9.17 -5.61 7.09
N HIS A 436 8.74 -6.28 6.04
CA HIS A 436 8.88 -5.79 4.66
C HIS A 436 7.82 -4.71 4.41
N VAL A 437 8.26 -3.56 3.92
CA VAL A 437 7.40 -2.39 3.68
C VAL A 437 7.08 -2.29 2.20
N GLU A 438 6.00 -2.99 1.80
CA GLU A 438 5.47 -2.93 0.44
C GLU A 438 4.60 -1.67 0.25
N MET A 439 4.90 -0.90 -0.79
CA MET A 439 4.34 0.43 -1.02
C MET A 439 4.07 0.68 -2.50
N ASP A 440 2.93 1.31 -2.77
CA ASP A 440 2.59 1.83 -4.09
C ASP A 440 3.14 3.25 -4.27
N PRO A 441 3.36 3.71 -5.52
CA PRO A 441 3.60 5.11 -5.77
C PRO A 441 2.50 5.98 -5.16
N GLY A 442 2.89 6.99 -4.38
CA GLY A 442 1.95 7.88 -3.68
C GLY A 442 1.83 7.59 -2.19
N ASP A 443 2.27 6.43 -1.72
CA ASP A 443 2.38 6.16 -0.30
C ASP A 443 3.56 6.90 0.34
N ALA A 444 3.52 7.05 1.66
CA ALA A 444 4.61 7.60 2.45
C ALA A 444 4.86 6.74 3.69
N LEU A 445 6.12 6.39 3.93
CA LEU A 445 6.57 5.79 5.18
C LEU A 445 7.34 6.85 5.96
N ILE A 446 6.87 7.22 7.14
CA ILE A 446 7.55 8.16 8.01
C ILE A 446 8.12 7.37 9.18
N PHE A 447 9.42 7.45 9.41
CA PHE A 447 10.09 6.69 10.47
C PHE A 447 11.07 7.56 11.26
N HIS A 448 11.18 7.26 12.54
CA HIS A 448 12.10 7.86 13.49
C HIS A 448 13.55 7.49 13.15
N SER A 449 14.48 8.42 13.35
CA SER A 449 15.90 8.27 12.98
C SER A 449 16.63 7.06 13.60
N ASN A 450 16.13 6.54 14.72
CA ASN A 450 16.61 5.32 15.37
C ASN A 450 15.91 4.01 14.93
N VAL A 451 14.94 4.02 14.02
CA VAL A 451 14.40 2.75 13.51
C VAL A 451 15.49 2.04 12.73
N ILE A 452 15.81 0.80 13.14
CA ILE A 452 16.74 -0.06 12.42
C ILE A 452 16.09 -0.51 11.12
N HIS A 453 16.74 -0.23 10.00
CA HIS A 453 16.22 -0.57 8.69
C HIS A 453 17.33 -0.95 7.70
N THR A 454 16.94 -1.67 6.65
CA THR A 454 17.79 -2.11 5.54
C THR A 454 16.95 -2.16 4.27
N SER A 455 17.57 -2.45 3.13
CA SER A 455 16.82 -2.86 1.95
C SER A 455 17.64 -3.80 1.08
N ALA A 456 17.01 -4.90 0.65
CA ALA A 456 17.61 -5.95 -0.17
C ALA A 456 18.03 -5.44 -1.57
N PRO A 457 18.92 -6.12 -2.30
CA PRO A 457 19.29 -5.68 -3.64
C PRO A 457 18.11 -5.82 -4.60
N ASN A 458 18.07 -5.00 -5.64
CA ASN A 458 17.09 -5.15 -6.72
C ASN A 458 17.58 -6.22 -7.71
N ASN A 459 16.86 -7.34 -7.76
CA ASN A 459 17.11 -8.46 -8.66
C ASN A 459 16.02 -8.61 -9.74
N SER A 460 15.07 -7.68 -9.80
CA SER A 460 13.91 -7.77 -10.68
C SER A 460 14.05 -6.86 -11.91
N PRO A 461 13.21 -7.05 -12.94
CA PRO A 461 13.14 -6.14 -14.10
C PRO A 461 12.59 -4.75 -13.76
N ASN A 462 11.99 -4.57 -12.58
CA ASN A 462 11.35 -3.32 -12.21
C ASN A 462 12.32 -2.49 -11.36
N ARG A 463 12.65 -1.27 -11.80
CA ARG A 463 13.41 -0.33 -10.97
C ARG A 463 12.60 0.08 -9.73
N ARG A 464 13.31 0.60 -8.73
CA ARG A 464 12.70 1.15 -7.51
C ARG A 464 13.35 2.46 -7.11
N TRP A 465 12.74 3.56 -7.53
CA TRP A 465 13.19 4.90 -7.18
C TRP A 465 12.37 5.49 -6.05
N ALA A 466 13.03 6.28 -5.20
CA ALA A 466 12.37 6.93 -4.07
C ALA A 466 13.03 8.24 -3.67
N LEU A 467 12.19 9.18 -3.22
CA LEU A 467 12.60 10.41 -2.58
C LEU A 467 12.49 10.25 -1.07
N LEU A 468 13.52 10.71 -0.35
CA LEU A 468 13.53 10.75 1.10
C LEU A 468 13.76 12.19 1.53
N TYR A 469 13.01 12.64 2.53
CA TYR A 469 13.22 13.93 3.18
C TYR A 469 13.39 13.70 4.67
N SER A 470 14.47 14.23 5.23
CA SER A 470 14.75 14.15 6.66
C SER A 470 14.50 15.51 7.29
N TYR A 471 13.78 15.53 8.41
CA TYR A 471 13.47 16.73 9.18
C TYR A 471 14.02 16.62 10.58
N ASN A 472 14.48 17.74 11.12
CA ASN A 472 14.99 17.85 12.48
C ASN A 472 14.21 18.91 13.25
N LEU A 473 14.03 18.73 14.55
CA LEU A 473 13.52 19.78 15.41
C LEU A 473 14.52 20.94 15.48
N ARG A 474 14.01 22.18 15.42
CA ARG A 474 14.83 23.39 15.62
C ARG A 474 15.61 23.36 16.94
N SER A 475 15.03 22.77 17.99
CA SER A 475 15.68 22.62 19.30
C SER A 475 16.85 21.63 19.30
N ASN A 476 17.02 20.83 18.25
CA ASN A 476 18.06 19.82 18.08
C ASN A 476 19.02 20.19 16.93
N ASP A 477 19.30 21.48 16.75
CA ASP A 477 20.26 22.01 15.78
C ASP A 477 21.69 21.46 16.05
N PRO A 478 22.43 20.97 15.02
CA PRO A 478 23.79 20.48 15.20
C PRO A 478 24.74 21.43 15.94
N VAL A 479 25.46 20.92 16.93
CA VAL A 479 26.32 21.75 17.80
C VAL A 479 27.61 22.27 17.13
N PHE A 480 27.95 21.77 15.95
CA PHE A 480 29.06 22.27 15.14
C PHE A 480 28.70 22.27 13.66
N LYS A 481 29.33 23.16 12.89
CA LYS A 481 29.15 23.23 11.44
C LYS A 481 29.73 21.99 10.76
N HIS A 482 29.00 21.41 9.82
CA HIS A 482 29.45 20.37 8.92
C HIS A 482 28.72 20.49 7.56
N HIS A 483 28.76 19.44 6.71
CA HIS A 483 28.17 19.44 5.37
C HIS A 483 26.63 19.36 5.30
N HIS A 484 25.93 18.92 6.35
CA HIS A 484 24.47 19.08 6.44
C HIS A 484 24.15 20.42 7.11
N PRO A 485 22.97 21.00 6.85
CA PRO A 485 22.66 22.34 7.27
C PRO A 485 22.34 22.37 8.77
N ASN A 486 22.77 23.45 9.40
CA ASN A 486 22.16 23.93 10.63
C ASN A 486 20.74 24.45 10.36
N TYR A 487 20.02 24.78 11.43
CA TYR A 487 18.66 25.31 11.36
C TYR A 487 18.52 26.41 10.30
N THR A 488 17.63 26.15 9.34
CA THR A 488 17.20 27.10 8.32
C THR A 488 15.67 27.14 8.34
N PRO A 489 15.02 28.31 8.48
CA PRO A 489 13.57 28.39 8.46
C PRO A 489 13.00 27.76 7.19
N LEU A 490 11.99 26.90 7.35
CA LEU A 490 11.35 26.21 6.23
C LEU A 490 10.08 26.94 5.82
N GLU A 491 10.07 27.50 4.61
CA GLU A 491 8.86 28.11 4.04
C GLU A 491 7.92 27.02 3.55
N LYS A 492 6.78 26.83 4.23
CA LYS A 492 5.75 25.89 3.79
C LYS A 492 5.01 26.41 2.57
N VAL A 493 4.62 25.49 1.68
CA VAL A 493 3.83 25.80 0.48
C VAL A 493 2.53 24.97 0.46
N PRO A 494 1.44 25.48 -0.13
CA PRO A 494 0.19 24.73 -0.27
C PRO A 494 0.39 23.40 -1.00
N ASN A 495 -0.40 22.38 -0.68
CA ASN A 495 -0.32 21.09 -1.36
C ASN A 495 -0.49 21.21 -2.89
N SER A 496 -1.33 22.14 -3.36
CA SER A 496 -1.55 22.36 -4.80
C SER A 496 -0.29 22.80 -5.54
N ALA A 497 0.70 23.38 -4.84
CA ALA A 497 1.95 23.84 -5.43
C ALA A 497 2.73 22.71 -6.11
N ILE A 498 2.61 21.46 -5.64
CA ILE A 498 3.25 20.30 -6.28
C ILE A 498 2.77 20.16 -7.72
N LYS A 499 1.45 20.25 -7.94
CA LYS A 499 0.80 20.13 -9.25
C LYS A 499 0.95 21.37 -10.10
N GLU A 500 1.11 22.53 -9.49
CA GLU A 500 1.29 23.82 -10.18
C GLU A 500 2.74 24.06 -10.60
N CYS A 501 3.72 23.44 -9.92
CA CYS A 501 5.14 23.63 -10.20
C CYS A 501 5.49 23.18 -11.63
N ARG A 502 6.23 24.02 -12.34
CA ARG A 502 6.74 23.77 -13.70
C ARG A 502 8.26 23.78 -13.76
N ASN A 503 8.92 23.94 -12.61
CA ASN A 503 10.37 23.90 -12.53
C ASN A 503 10.84 22.44 -12.33
N TYR A 504 11.41 21.86 -13.39
CA TYR A 504 11.89 20.47 -13.38
C TYR A 504 13.41 20.33 -13.42
N ILE A 505 14.14 21.41 -13.72
CA ILE A 505 15.55 21.35 -14.10
C ILE A 505 16.40 22.45 -13.45
N ASP A 506 15.78 23.49 -12.89
CA ASP A 506 16.51 24.52 -12.17
C ASP A 506 16.63 24.13 -10.70
N PHE A 507 17.82 23.62 -10.37
CA PHE A 507 18.20 23.20 -9.02
C PHE A 507 18.87 24.32 -8.21
N THR A 508 18.73 25.58 -8.64
CA THR A 508 19.21 26.73 -7.86
C THR A 508 18.66 26.67 -6.44
N GLY A 509 19.54 26.94 -5.47
CA GLY A 509 19.20 26.87 -4.05
C GLY A 509 19.33 25.48 -3.43
N LYS A 510 19.59 24.41 -4.20
CA LYS A 510 20.06 23.14 -3.65
C LYS A 510 21.58 23.17 -3.46
N ASP A 511 22.02 22.57 -2.36
CA ASP A 511 23.43 22.28 -2.11
C ASP A 511 23.63 20.76 -2.15
N PHE A 512 24.21 20.24 -3.23
CA PHE A 512 24.39 18.81 -3.47
C PHE A 512 25.64 18.29 -2.78
N LEU A 513 25.53 17.16 -2.10
CA LEU A 513 26.66 16.52 -1.44
C LEU A 513 27.65 15.98 -2.46
N ASP A 514 28.92 16.38 -2.35
CA ASP A 514 30.03 15.69 -3.02
C ASP A 514 30.58 14.59 -2.09
N PRO A 515 30.47 13.30 -2.44
CA PRO A 515 30.93 12.21 -1.59
C PRO A 515 32.45 12.21 -1.35
N SER A 516 33.23 12.93 -2.17
CA SER A 516 34.69 13.04 -1.97
C SER A 516 35.09 13.90 -0.77
N VAL A 517 34.18 14.73 -0.25
CA VAL A 517 34.43 15.59 0.92
C VAL A 517 33.77 15.08 2.21
N ASP A 518 32.91 14.07 2.13
CA ASP A 518 32.25 13.48 3.30
C ASP A 518 33.08 12.33 3.89
N LYS A 519 33.47 12.46 5.17
CA LYS A 519 34.26 11.44 5.89
C LYS A 519 33.43 10.27 6.39
N THR A 520 32.09 10.37 6.34
CA THR A 520 31.17 9.33 6.81
C THR A 520 30.83 8.31 5.73
N VAL A 521 31.17 8.57 4.47
CA VAL A 521 30.91 7.72 3.31
C VAL A 521 32.19 7.55 2.49
N LYS A 522 32.51 6.33 2.06
CA LYS A 522 33.54 6.09 1.02
C LYS A 522 32.82 5.62 -0.24
N ALA A 523 32.47 6.55 -1.12
CA ALA A 523 31.82 6.22 -2.40
C ALA A 523 32.84 6.13 -3.53
N ASP A 524 32.60 5.23 -4.49
CA ASP A 524 33.31 5.22 -5.76
C ASP A 524 32.60 6.14 -6.74
N LYS A 525 33.29 7.18 -7.23
CA LYS A 525 32.87 7.88 -8.45
C LYS A 525 33.22 6.94 -9.61
N GLY A 526 32.26 6.11 -10.03
CA GLY A 526 32.39 5.33 -11.26
C GLY A 526 32.76 6.27 -12.42
N GLN A 527 33.88 6.02 -13.08
CA GLN A 527 34.28 6.70 -14.31
C GLN A 527 33.38 6.32 -15.47
#